data_AF-A0A1I0FAJ6-F1
#
_entry.id   AF-A0A1I0FAJ6-F1
#
_cell.length_a   1.000
_cell.length_b   1.000
_cell.length_c   1.000
_cell.angle_alpha   90.00
_cell.angle_beta   90.00
_cell.angle_gamma   90.00
#
_symmetry.space_group_name_H-M   'P 1'
#
loop_
_entity.id
_entity.type
_entity.pdbx_description
1 polymer ?
#
loop_
_entity_poly.entity_id
_entity_poly.type
_entity_poly.pdbx_seq_one_letter_code
_entity_poly.pdbx_strand_id
1 'polypeptide(L)' 'MKPLTAGRLGLGSWQQVFHAEFDGQRRKRVILKGMGE' A
#
# COMPACT_ATOMS: atom_id res chain seq x y z
N MET A 1 0.11 4.95 -7.52
CA MET A 1 1.56 4.77 -7.59
C MET A 1 2.21 5.79 -6.65
N LYS A 2 2.78 5.36 -5.52
CA LYS A 2 3.57 6.25 -4.64
C LYS A 2 5.04 6.11 -5.02
N PRO A 3 5.83 7.18 -4.93
CA PRO A 3 7.25 7.11 -5.25
C PRO A 3 7.96 6.18 -4.27
N LEU A 4 8.94 5.43 -4.78
CA LEU A 4 9.91 4.71 -3.99
C LEU A 4 11.21 5.52 -4.02
N THR A 5 11.67 5.97 -2.87
CA THR A 5 12.93 6.72 -2.72
C THR A 5 13.88 5.88 -1.89
N ALA A 6 15.02 5.49 -2.47
CA ALA A 6 16.01 4.61 -1.83
C ALA A 6 15.38 3.32 -1.26
N GLY A 7 14.46 2.71 -2.01
CA GLY A 7 13.74 1.49 -1.58
C GLY A 7 12.64 1.71 -0.54
N ARG A 8 12.36 2.95 -0.12
CA ARG A 8 11.30 3.27 0.85
C ARG A 8 10.10 3.91 0.19
N LEU A 9 8.90 3.51 0.63
CA LEU A 9 7.65 4.14 0.19
C LEU A 9 7.63 5.60 0.67
N GLY A 10 7.55 6.54 -0.28
CA GLY A 10 7.49 7.97 -0.03
C GLY A 10 6.14 8.41 0.55
N LEU A 11 5.95 8.14 1.84
CA LEU A 11 4.80 8.59 2.63
C LEU A 11 5.20 9.84 3.43
N GLY A 12 4.36 10.87 3.42
CA GLY A 12 4.48 12.00 4.33
C GLY A 12 4.14 11.60 5.78
N SER A 13 4.45 12.48 6.74
CA SER A 13 4.33 12.20 8.19
C SER A 13 2.94 11.75 8.65
N TRP A 14 1.89 12.14 7.91
CA TRP A 14 0.49 11.81 8.19
C TRP A 14 -0.14 10.84 7.18
N GLN A 15 0.65 10.29 6.25
CA GLN A 15 0.16 9.35 5.25
C GLN A 15 0.38 7.91 5.71
N GLN A 16 -0.67 7.10 5.65
CA GLN A 16 -0.65 5.68 5.96
C GLN A 16 -1.44 4.88 4.91
N VAL A 17 -1.09 3.61 4.74
CA VAL A 17 -1.79 2.67 3.86
C VAL A 17 -2.68 1.79 4.71
N PHE A 18 -3.98 1.77 4.41
CA PHE A 18 -4.96 0.98 5.14
C PHE A 18 -5.58 -0.07 4.22
N HIS A 19 -5.73 -1.29 4.74
CA HIS A 19 -6.69 -2.24 4.20
C HIS A 19 -8.01 -2.04 4.95
N ALA A 20 -8.91 -1.25 4.37
CA ALA A 20 -10.23 -1.01 4.93
C ALA A 20 -11.20 -2.10 4.42
N GLU A 21 -11.55 -3.04 5.29
CA GLU A 21 -12.51 -4.11 5.01
C GLU A 21 -13.84 -3.82 5.69
N PHE A 22 -14.95 -4.01 4.96
CA PHE A 22 -16.28 -3.58 5.40
C PHE A 22 -17.31 -4.71 5.57
N ASP A 23 -16.96 -5.95 5.26
CA ASP A 23 -17.93 -7.08 5.16
C ASP A 23 -17.45 -8.37 5.86
N GLY A 24 -16.18 -8.41 6.31
CA GLY A 24 -15.62 -9.51 7.09
C GLY A 24 -15.81 -10.92 6.50
N GLN A 25 -15.49 -11.92 7.34
CA GLN A 25 -15.80 -13.35 7.18
C GLN A 25 -15.38 -14.05 5.87
N ARG A 26 -14.62 -13.37 4.99
CA ARG A 26 -14.13 -13.94 3.73
C ARG A 26 -12.68 -13.55 3.51
N ARG A 27 -11.90 -14.47 2.96
CA ARG A 27 -10.49 -14.23 2.65
C ARG A 27 -10.36 -13.27 1.47
N LYS A 28 -9.93 -12.03 1.74
CA LYS A 28 -9.61 -11.02 0.71
C LYS A 28 -8.09 -10.89 0.56
N ARG A 29 -7.65 -10.48 -0.62
CA ARG A 29 -6.22 -10.31 -0.96
C ARG A 29 -6.00 -8.89 -1.48
N VAL A 30 -4.91 -8.27 -1.04
CA VAL A 30 -4.42 -7.01 -1.58
C VAL A 30 -3.20 -7.31 -2.45
N ILE A 31 -3.18 -6.78 -3.67
CA ILE A 31 -2.04 -6.92 -4.58
C ILE A 31 -1.19 -5.65 -4.49
N LEU A 32 0.10 -5.83 -4.27
CA LEU A 32 1.09 -4.76 -4.34
C LEU A 32 1.93 -4.95 -5.59
N LYS A 33 2.12 -3.89 -6.36
CA LYS A 33 2.99 -3.88 -7.53
C LYS A 33 3.82 -2.60 -7.56
N GLY A 34 5.13 -2.74 -7.52
CA GLY A 34 6.10 -1.69 -7.83
C GLY A 34 6.64 -1.88 -9.24
N MET A 35 6.99 -0.78 -9.90
CA MET A 35 7.74 -0.78 -11.16
C MET A 35 8.86 0.26 -11.02
N GLY A 36 10.03 -0.05 -11.56
CA GLY A 36 11.25 0.75 -11.54
C GLY A 36 12.24 0.18 -12.55
N GLU A 37 13.36 0.88 -12.76
CA GLU A 37 14.52 0.36 -13.51
C GLU A 37 15.34 -0.63 -12.68
#